data_AF-A0A7K1VWH7-F1
#
_entry.id   AF-A0A7K1VWH7-F1
#
_cell.length_a   1.000
_cell.length_b   1.000
_cell.length_c   1.000
_cell.angle_alpha   90.00
_cell.angle_beta   90.00
_cell.angle_gamma   90.00
#
_symmetry.space_group_name_H-M   'P 1'
#
loop_
_entity.id
_entity.type
_entity.pdbx_description
1 polymer ?
#
loop_
_entity_poly.entity_id
_entity_poly.type
_entity_poly.pdbx_seq_one_letter_code
_entity_poly.pdbx_strand_id
1 'polypeptide(L)'
;MGSGVRQFWLRAEPASGTPRAAIDTGGAFAGVRTTSAYNDGQWHHAVVKRQAGRLLLSVDGGPEFSAPAPAGDTTPALDVAQEQVRVRPGFSSIW
;
A
#
# COMPACT_ATOMS: atom_id res chain seq x y z
N MET A 1 4.33 -8.25 -14.31
CA MET A 1 4.89 -7.01 -14.88
C MET A 1 4.07 -5.85 -14.36
N GLY A 2 4.73 -4.73 -14.05
CA GLY A 2 4.08 -3.49 -13.66
C GLY A 2 3.21 -2.92 -14.79
N SER A 3 2.30 -2.00 -14.48
CA SER A 3 1.37 -1.42 -15.46
C SER A 3 2.07 -0.56 -16.53
N GLY A 4 3.38 -0.28 -16.38
CA GLY A 4 4.14 0.65 -17.21
C GLY A 4 3.84 2.12 -16.89
N VAL A 5 2.91 2.37 -15.98
CA VAL A 5 2.57 3.68 -15.45
C VAL A 5 3.24 3.83 -14.10
N ARG A 6 3.91 4.95 -13.86
CA ARG A 6 4.49 5.30 -12.56
C ARG A 6 3.35 5.47 -11.56
N GLN A 7 3.29 4.63 -10.54
CA GLN A 7 2.18 4.63 -9.59
C GLN A 7 2.58 4.05 -8.24
N PHE A 8 1.81 4.44 -7.24
CA PHE A 8 1.87 3.94 -5.89
C PHE A 8 0.44 3.77 -5.39
N TRP A 9 0.13 2.66 -4.72
CA TRP A 9 -1.22 2.41 -4.20
C TRP A 9 -1.22 1.55 -2.95
N LEU A 10 -2.26 1.72 -2.14
CA LEU A 10 -2.64 0.88 -1.00
C LEU A 10 -4.06 0.34 -1.23
N ARG A 11 -4.27 -0.94 -0.97
CA ARG A 11 -5.59 -1.60 -1.12
C ARG A 11 -5.83 -2.62 -0.01
N ALA A 12 -7.04 -2.64 0.53
CA ALA A 12 -7.56 -3.77 1.30
C ALA A 12 -8.32 -4.70 0.34
N GLU A 13 -8.01 -6.00 0.34
CA GLU A 13 -8.79 -6.94 -0.47
C GLU A 13 -9.96 -7.51 0.35
N PRO A 14 -11.21 -7.36 -0.09
CA PRO A 14 -12.38 -7.82 0.66
C PRO A 14 -12.40 -9.33 0.94
N ALA A 15 -11.88 -10.15 0.01
CA ALA A 15 -11.91 -11.60 0.13
C ALA A 15 -10.85 -12.16 1.10
N SER A 16 -9.72 -11.47 1.25
CA SER A 16 -8.61 -11.92 2.12
C SER A 16 -8.46 -11.09 3.39
N GLY A 17 -9.09 -9.92 3.48
CA GLY A 17 -8.99 -9.01 4.62
C GLY A 17 -7.61 -8.38 4.81
N THR A 18 -6.62 -8.72 4.00
CA THR A 18 -5.23 -8.26 4.17
C THR A 18 -4.94 -7.00 3.35
N PRO A 19 -4.50 -5.90 3.99
CA PRO A 19 -3.91 -4.76 3.30
C PRO A 19 -2.66 -5.12 2.50
N ARG A 20 -2.51 -4.47 1.34
CA ARG A 20 -1.38 -4.62 0.42
C ARG A 20 -1.07 -3.29 -0.23
N ALA A 21 0.21 -3.05 -0.45
CA ALA A 21 0.71 -1.87 -1.12
C ALA A 21 1.63 -2.26 -2.26
N ALA A 22 1.71 -1.42 -3.29
CA ALA A 22 2.66 -1.62 -4.37
C ALA A 22 3.19 -0.32 -4.94
N ILE A 23 4.35 -0.43 -5.56
CA ILE A 23 5.05 0.65 -6.25
C ILE A 23 5.44 0.17 -7.66
N ASP A 24 5.25 1.05 -8.63
CA ASP A 24 5.69 0.89 -10.01
C ASP A 24 6.43 2.15 -10.45
N THR A 25 7.65 2.00 -10.96
CA THR A 25 8.47 3.12 -11.45
C THR A 25 8.43 3.27 -12.98
N GLY A 26 7.48 2.60 -13.65
CA GLY A 26 7.31 2.58 -15.11
C GLY A 26 8.17 1.52 -15.82
N GLY A 27 9.16 0.95 -15.13
CA GLY A 27 9.99 -0.15 -15.63
C GLY A 27 10.20 -1.28 -14.62
N ALA A 28 9.83 -1.08 -13.36
CA ALA A 28 10.00 -2.08 -12.31
C ALA A 28 8.90 -1.95 -11.25
N PHE A 29 8.51 -3.09 -10.68
CA PHE A 29 7.38 -3.22 -9.77
C PHE A 29 7.79 -3.96 -8.49
N ALA A 30 7.25 -3.52 -7.35
CA ALA A 30 7.29 -4.27 -6.11
C ALA A 30 5.97 -4.16 -5.35
N GLY A 31 5.61 -5.21 -4.60
CA GLY A 31 4.43 -5.25 -3.76
C GLY A 31 4.74 -5.87 -2.40
N VAL A 32 4.01 -5.41 -1.38
CA VAL A 32 4.06 -5.92 -0.02
C VAL A 32 2.64 -6.18 0.48
N ARG A 33 2.45 -7.25 1.24
CA ARG A 33 1.17 -7.64 1.83
C ARG A 33 1.37 -7.93 3.31
N THR A 34 0.39 -7.52 4.11
CA THR A 34 0.27 -7.96 5.50
C THR A 34 -0.03 -9.47 5.58
N THR A 35 0.35 -10.11 6.69
CA THR A 35 -0.07 -11.48 7.00
C THR A 35 -1.38 -11.52 7.80
N SER A 36 -1.69 -10.43 8.49
CA SER A 36 -2.89 -10.28 9.33
C SER A 36 -4.03 -9.64 8.53
N ALA A 37 -5.26 -10.07 8.82
CA ALA A 37 -6.46 -9.45 8.29
C ALA A 37 -6.88 -8.26 9.18
N TYR A 38 -7.40 -7.20 8.54
CA TYR A 38 -7.84 -5.94 9.16
C TYR A 38 -9.20 -5.52 8.60
N ASN A 39 -10.08 -6.51 8.38
CA ASN A 39 -11.43 -6.34 7.84
C ASN A 39 -12.50 -6.52 8.93
N ASP A 40 -12.24 -6.02 10.13
CA ASP A 40 -13.09 -6.17 11.32
C ASP A 40 -14.22 -5.10 11.42
N GLY A 41 -14.33 -4.23 10.42
CA GLY A 41 -15.29 -3.13 10.38
C GLY A 41 -14.84 -1.89 11.16
N GLN A 42 -13.67 -1.90 11.78
CA GLN A 42 -13.05 -0.74 12.40
C GLN A 42 -12.20 0.04 11.38
N TRP A 43 -11.89 1.28 11.75
CA TRP A 43 -10.90 2.05 11.02
C TRP A 43 -9.51 1.60 11.44
N HIS A 44 -8.65 1.37 10.44
CA HIS A 44 -7.25 1.10 10.66
C HIS A 44 -6.39 2.19 10.02
N HIS A 45 -5.27 2.52 10.67
CA HIS A 45 -4.27 3.46 10.18
C HIS A 45 -3.13 2.68 9.51
N ALA A 46 -3.13 2.65 8.18
CA ALA A 46 -2.03 2.06 7.42
C ALA A 46 -1.01 3.12 7.01
N VAL A 47 0.27 2.77 7.09
CA VAL A 47 1.39 3.59 6.62
C VAL A 47 2.17 2.79 5.59
N VAL A 48 2.39 3.39 4.43
CA VAL A 48 3.28 2.85 3.40
C VAL A 48 4.40 3.85 3.16
N LYS A 49 5.64 3.37 3.14
CA LYS A 49 6.83 4.21 2.88
C LYS A 49 7.85 3.44 2.04
N ARG A 50 8.65 4.18 1.28
CA ARG A 50 9.83 3.65 0.59
C ARG A 50 11.08 4.23 1.24
N GLN A 51 11.86 3.38 1.91
CA GLN A 51 13.05 3.82 2.66
C GLN A 51 14.17 2.80 2.49
N ALA A 52 15.41 3.30 2.33
CA ALA A 52 16.61 2.46 2.22
C ALA A 52 16.48 1.30 1.20
N GLY A 53 15.86 1.57 0.05
CA GLY A 53 15.67 0.56 -1.01
C GLY A 53 14.58 -0.49 -0.72
N ARG A 54 13.72 -0.26 0.28
CA ARG A 54 12.62 -1.17 0.63
C ARG A 54 11.27 -0.45 0.60
N LEU A 55 10.23 -1.20 0.24
CA LEU A 55 8.83 -0.82 0.40
C LEU A 55 8.36 -1.40 1.74
N LEU A 56 7.83 -0.54 2.60
CA LEU A 56 7.42 -0.88 3.96
C LEU A 56 5.93 -0.60 4.11
N LEU A 57 5.21 -1.51 4.77
CA LEU A 57 3.79 -1.38 5.10
C LEU A 57 3.59 -1.71 6.58
N SER A 58 2.94 -0.84 7.34
CA SER A 58 2.49 -1.10 8.70
C SER A 58 1.02 -0.71 8.86
N VAL A 59 0.34 -1.29 9.85
CA VAL A 59 -1.06 -1.02 10.17
C VAL A 59 -1.16 -0.83 11.68
N ASP A 60 -1.83 0.25 12.10
CA ASP A 60 -2.04 0.67 13.49
C ASP A 60 -0.75 0.82 14.32
N GLY A 61 0.36 1.16 13.66
CA GLY A 61 1.68 1.21 14.30
C GLY A 61 2.26 -0.15 14.66
N GLY A 62 1.66 -1.24 14.16
CA GLY A 62 2.14 -2.61 14.29
C GLY A 62 3.42 -2.90 13.48
N PRO A 63 3.85 -4.18 13.44
CA PRO A 63 5.09 -4.57 12.79
C PRO A 63 5.10 -4.22 11.29
N GLU A 64 6.28 -3.89 10.78
CA GLU A 64 6.48 -3.55 9.38
C GLU A 64 6.61 -4.83 8.52
N PHE A 65 5.81 -4.88 7.46
CA PHE A 65 5.99 -5.80 6.35
C PHE A 65 6.89 -5.15 5.31
N SER A 66 7.83 -5.91 4.73
CA SER A 66 8.80 -5.33 3.79
C SER A 66 8.99 -6.15 2.52
N ALA A 67 9.27 -5.45 1.42
CA ALA A 67 9.75 -6.02 0.17
C ALA A 67 10.86 -5.13 -0.42
N PRO A 68 11.78 -5.66 -1.23
CA PRO A 68 12.71 -4.83 -2.00
C PRO A 68 11.93 -3.84 -2.87
N ALA A 69 12.26 -2.55 -2.84
CA ALA A 69 11.65 -1.54 -3.70
C ALA A 69 12.55 -1.28 -4.91
N PRO A 70 11.98 -1.18 -6.13
CA PRO A 70 12.74 -0.78 -7.31
C PRO A 70 13.28 0.63 -7.14
N ALA A 71 14.42 0.96 -7.78
CA ALA A 71 14.95 2.31 -7.90
C ALA A 71 14.10 3.15 -8.91
N GLY A 72 14.24 4.48 -8.88
CA GLY A 72 13.57 5.39 -9.82
C GLY A 72 12.36 6.14 -9.26
N ASP A 73 11.83 7.03 -10.09
CA ASP A 73 10.83 8.03 -9.74
C ASP A 73 9.39 7.56 -9.91
N THR A 74 8.53 7.97 -8.98
CA THR A 74 7.07 7.71 -8.97
C THR A 74 6.22 8.96 -9.22
N THR A 75 6.86 10.09 -9.57
CA THR A 75 6.30 11.45 -9.74
C THR A 75 5.27 11.56 -10.90
N PRO A 76 4.37 12.58 -10.89
CA PRO A 76 4.54 13.88 -10.23
C PRO A 76 4.26 13.75 -8.74
N ALA A 77 4.97 14.55 -7.94
CA ALA A 77 5.39 14.20 -6.59
C ALA A 77 4.24 13.83 -5.66
N LEU A 78 4.00 12.53 -5.51
CA LEU A 78 3.64 11.99 -4.23
C LEU A 78 4.95 11.78 -3.48
N ASP A 79 5.45 12.88 -2.90
CA ASP A 79 6.39 12.82 -1.78
C ASP A 79 5.61 12.29 -0.58
N VAL A 80 5.24 11.01 -0.66
CA VAL A 80 4.53 10.31 0.39
C VAL A 80 5.59 9.80 1.35
N ALA A 81 5.99 10.69 2.25
CA ALA A 81 6.58 10.25 3.50
C ALA A 81 5.54 9.51 4.37
N GLN A 82 4.23 9.70 4.11
CA GLN A 82 3.13 9.08 4.83
C GLN A 82 1.80 9.24 4.06
N GLU A 83 1.19 8.17 3.54
CA GLU A 83 -0.18 8.22 2.98
C GLU A 83 -1.13 7.70 4.04
N GLN A 84 -1.85 8.61 4.69
CA GLN A 84 -2.88 8.27 5.67
C GLN A 84 -4.21 8.05 4.96
N VAL A 85 -4.47 6.81 4.54
CA VAL A 85 -5.81 6.47 4.04
C VAL A 85 -6.66 6.01 5.23
N ARG A 86 -7.61 6.84 5.64
CA ARG A 86 -8.76 6.37 6.43
C ARG A 86 -9.68 5.64 5.44
N VAL A 87 -9.80 4.31 5.54
CA VAL A 87 -10.77 3.51 4.78
C VAL A 87 -11.89 3.01 5.69
N ARG A 88 -13.15 3.32 5.33
CA ARG A 88 -14.37 2.90 6.03
C ARG A 88 -14.86 1.61 5.39
N PRO A 89 -14.82 0.43 6.04
CA PRO A 89 -15.34 -0.79 5.42
C PRO A 89 -16.87 -0.77 5.49
N GLY A 90 -17.50 -0.40 4.37
CA GLY A 90 -18.94 -0.39 4.18
C GLY A 90 -19.25 -0.30 2.69
N PHE A 91 -18.92 -1.35 1.93
CA PHE A 91 -19.19 -1.41 0.49
C PHE A 91 -20.67 -1.72 0.25
N SER A 92 -21.52 -0.70 0.32
CA SER A 92 -22.80 -0.73 -0.39
C SER A 92 -22.64 0.09 -1.66
N SER A 93 -22.81 -0.59 -2.80
CA SER A 93 -22.82 -0.02 -4.14
C SER A 93 -23.75 1.20 -4.22
N ILE A 94 -23.26 2.31 -4.78
CA ILE A 94 -24.10 3.32 -5.43
C ILE A 94 -23.45 3.76 -6.76
N TRP A 95 -24.10 3.30 -7.83
CA TRP A 95 -23.94 3.57 -9.27
C TRP A 95 -22.69 3.05 -9.98
#